data_AF-A0A2V8A656-F1
#
_entry.id   AF-A0A2V8A656-F1
#
_cell.length_a   1.000
_cell.length_b   1.000
_cell.length_c   1.000
_cell.angle_alpha   90.00
_cell.angle_beta   90.00
_cell.angle_gamma   90.00
#
_symmetry.space_group_name_H-M   'P 1'
#
loop_
_entity.id
_entity.type
_entity.pdbx_description
1 polymer ?
#
loop_
_entity_poly.entity_id
_entity_poly.type
_entity_poly.pdbx_seq_one_letter_code
_entity_poly.pdbx_strand_id
1 'polypeptide(L)'
;MPIYPGSQFLASYDAGRGQRYYIFGSAAPFVDVVVYYRAALKQKGELVYDTPATHEFDVGKYNEDTMAFPPGVTVKDYQSEVSQGYPNPKPGGAPARFPTVIQIVPATVR
;
A
#
# COMPACT_ATOMS: atom_id res chain seq x y z
N MET A 1 3.79 -7.14 -9.55
CA MET A 1 2.85 -6.81 -8.46
C MET A 1 1.65 -6.08 -9.05
N PRO A 2 0.41 -6.56 -8.80
CA PRO A 2 -0.78 -5.87 -9.28
C PRO A 2 -0.93 -4.50 -8.57
N ILE A 3 -1.26 -3.47 -9.34
CA ILE A 3 -1.59 -2.14 -8.83
C ILE A 3 -3.11 -2.02 -8.81
N TYR A 4 -3.69 -1.58 -7.69
CA TYR A 4 -5.14 -1.40 -7.58
C TYR A 4 -5.66 -0.45 -8.68
N PRO A 5 -6.68 -0.85 -9.47
CA PRO A 5 -7.19 -0.02 -10.55
C PRO A 5 -7.67 1.36 -10.09
N GLY A 6 -7.30 2.40 -10.82
CA GLY A 6 -7.68 3.78 -10.50
C GLY A 6 -6.91 4.42 -9.33
N SER A 7 -5.96 3.69 -8.71
CA SER A 7 -5.04 4.31 -7.74
C SER A 7 -4.07 5.28 -8.42
N GLN A 8 -3.68 6.33 -7.69
CA GLN A 8 -2.77 7.37 -8.15
C GLN A 8 -1.42 7.21 -7.47
N PHE A 9 -0.34 7.27 -8.24
CA PHE A 9 1.01 7.31 -7.67
C PHE A 9 1.20 8.59 -6.85
N LEU A 10 1.66 8.45 -5.60
CA LEU A 10 1.92 9.57 -4.70
C LEU A 10 3.41 9.84 -4.54
N ALA A 11 4.20 8.79 -4.28
CA ALA A 11 5.63 8.91 -4.03
C ALA A 11 6.33 7.55 -4.13
N SER A 12 7.66 7.59 -4.21
CA SER A 12 8.53 6.43 -4.05
C SER A 12 9.70 6.79 -3.17
N TYR A 13 10.17 5.85 -2.36
CA TYR A 13 11.29 6.07 -1.45
C TYR A 13 12.31 4.93 -1.55
N ASP A 14 13.58 5.31 -1.50
CA ASP A 14 14.66 4.35 -1.33
C ASP A 14 14.62 3.79 0.10
N ALA A 15 14.45 2.47 0.21
CA ALA A 15 14.43 1.75 1.49
C ALA A 15 15.85 1.36 1.95
N GLY A 16 16.88 1.67 1.16
CA GLY A 16 18.22 1.13 1.31
C GLY A 16 18.37 -0.25 0.69
N ARG A 17 19.62 -0.72 0.60
CA ARG A 17 19.98 -2.05 0.08
C ARG A 17 19.48 -2.34 -1.34
N GLY A 18 19.35 -1.29 -2.16
CA GLY A 18 18.82 -1.39 -3.53
C GLY A 18 17.32 -1.67 -3.60
N GLN A 19 16.61 -1.61 -2.45
CA GLN A 19 15.17 -1.79 -2.38
C GLN A 19 14.46 -0.45 -2.42
N ARG A 20 13.37 -0.37 -3.18
CA ARG A 20 12.51 0.82 -3.28
C ARG A 20 11.07 0.42 -3.04
N TYR A 21 10.32 1.24 -2.31
CA TYR A 21 8.88 1.07 -2.18
C TYR A 21 8.13 2.23 -2.83
N TYR A 22 6.89 1.96 -3.18
CA TYR A 22 6.02 2.86 -3.94
C TYR A 22 4.72 3.05 -3.18
N ILE A 23 4.25 4.29 -3.12
CA ILE A 23 3.04 4.69 -2.43
C ILE A 23 2.00 5.14 -3.44
N PHE A 24 0.80 4.59 -3.31
CA PHE A 24 -0.35 4.91 -4.14
C PHE A 24 -1.54 5.32 -3.26
N GLY A 25 -2.31 6.30 -3.71
CA GLY A 25 -3.57 6.72 -3.10
C GLY A 25 -4.75 6.16 -3.88
N SER A 26 -5.74 5.62 -3.18
CA SER A 26 -7.00 5.14 -3.78
C SER A 26 -8.18 5.93 -3.22
N ALA A 27 -9.13 6.26 -4.10
CA ALA A 27 -10.43 6.80 -3.71
C ALA A 27 -11.39 5.71 -3.19
N ALA A 28 -11.03 4.44 -3.36
CA ALA A 28 -11.85 3.31 -2.92
C ALA A 28 -11.72 3.08 -1.40
N PRO A 29 -12.76 2.52 -0.75
CA PRO A 29 -12.70 2.10 0.65
C PRO A 29 -11.64 1.02 0.92
N PHE A 30 -11.12 1.00 2.14
CA PHE A 30 -10.09 0.04 2.60
C PHE A 30 -10.47 -1.42 2.30
N VAL A 31 -11.71 -1.80 2.64
CA VAL A 31 -12.19 -3.19 2.48
C VAL A 31 -12.17 -3.64 1.02
N ASP A 32 -12.53 -2.75 0.08
CA ASP A 32 -12.54 -3.08 -1.36
C ASP A 32 -11.14 -3.30 -1.90
N VAL A 33 -10.17 -2.49 -1.43
CA VAL A 33 -8.75 -2.65 -1.78
C VAL A 33 -8.20 -3.96 -1.21
N VAL A 34 -8.54 -4.31 0.03
CA VAL A 34 -8.14 -5.59 0.64
C VAL A 34 -8.74 -6.78 -0.12
N VAL A 35 -10.03 -6.73 -0.46
CA VAL A 35 -10.72 -7.78 -1.23
C VAL A 35 -10.04 -7.98 -2.59
N TYR A 36 -9.69 -6.89 -3.28
CA TYR A 36 -8.95 -6.95 -4.53
C TYR A 36 -7.62 -7.69 -4.36
N TYR A 37 -6.79 -7.31 -3.39
CA TYR A 37 -5.48 -7.93 -3.20
C TYR A 37 -5.58 -9.39 -2.76
N ARG A 38 -6.61 -9.75 -1.98
CA ARG A 38 -6.90 -11.15 -1.66
C ARG A 38 -7.12 -12.00 -2.90
N ALA A 39 -7.94 -11.51 -3.82
CA ALA A 39 -8.23 -12.19 -5.09
C ALA A 39 -6.99 -12.22 -6.00
N ALA A 40 -6.32 -11.10 -6.18
CA ALA A 40 -5.19 -10.94 -7.10
C ALA A 40 -3.96 -11.74 -6.65
N LEU A 41 -3.67 -11.79 -5.34
CA LEU A 41 -2.52 -12.48 -4.77
C LEU A 41 -2.84 -13.91 -4.32
N LYS A 42 -4.12 -14.33 -4.38
CA LYS A 42 -4.60 -15.66 -3.95
C LYS A 42 -4.22 -16.00 -2.50
N GLN A 43 -4.24 -15.02 -1.62
CA GLN A 43 -3.94 -15.19 -0.20
C GLN A 43 -4.81 -14.26 0.66
N LYS A 44 -5.02 -14.60 1.92
CA LYS A 44 -5.86 -13.79 2.82
C LYS A 44 -5.16 -12.52 3.32
N GLY A 45 -3.82 -12.51 3.31
CA GLY A 45 -3.01 -11.53 4.03
C GLY A 45 -3.30 -11.54 5.53
N GLU A 46 -2.82 -10.52 6.22
CA GLU A 46 -3.00 -10.33 7.66
C GLU A 46 -3.45 -8.90 7.98
N LEU A 47 -4.42 -8.75 8.90
CA LEU A 47 -4.73 -7.46 9.48
C LEU A 47 -3.78 -7.25 10.66
N VAL A 48 -2.78 -6.39 10.49
CA VAL A 48 -1.70 -6.19 11.47
C VAL A 48 -2.03 -5.09 12.50
N TYR A 49 -2.96 -4.20 12.16
CA TYR A 49 -3.50 -3.19 13.07
C TYR A 49 -4.99 -2.98 12.81
N ASP A 50 -5.78 -2.80 13.87
CA ASP A 50 -7.22 -2.52 13.79
C ASP A 50 -7.52 -1.02 13.63
N THR A 51 -6.70 -0.13 14.21
CA THR A 51 -6.94 1.33 14.18
C THR A 51 -5.64 2.12 14.13
N PRO A 52 -5.33 2.80 13.01
CA PRO A 52 -5.99 2.66 11.71
C PRO A 52 -5.83 1.24 11.14
N ALA A 53 -6.87 0.74 10.47
CA ALA A 53 -6.85 -0.58 9.87
C ALA A 53 -5.69 -0.70 8.88
N THR A 54 -4.82 -1.70 9.06
CA THR A 54 -3.66 -1.95 8.20
C THR A 54 -3.57 -3.42 7.85
N HIS A 55 -3.62 -3.74 6.56
CA HIS A 55 -3.62 -5.11 6.04
C HIS A 55 -2.38 -5.36 5.19
N GLU A 56 -1.67 -6.44 5.44
CA GLU A 56 -0.42 -6.79 4.76
C GLU A 56 -0.54 -8.09 3.97
N PHE A 57 0.17 -8.14 2.85
CA PHE A 57 0.26 -9.29 1.96
C PHE A 57 1.72 -9.51 1.59
N ASP A 58 2.32 -10.59 2.09
CA ASP A 58 3.69 -10.96 1.75
C ASP A 58 3.71 -11.76 0.45
N VAL A 59 4.54 -11.35 -0.52
CA VAL A 59 4.56 -11.93 -1.88
C VAL A 59 5.91 -12.52 -2.27
N GLY A 60 6.87 -12.55 -1.35
CA GLY A 60 8.21 -13.07 -1.60
C GLY A 60 8.94 -13.43 -0.31
N LYS A 61 10.09 -14.09 -0.46
CA LYS A 61 10.96 -14.39 0.68
C LYS A 61 11.62 -13.10 1.16
N TYR A 62 11.45 -12.79 2.43
CA TYR A 62 12.20 -11.74 3.10
C TYR A 62 13.62 -12.25 3.42
N ASN A 63 14.63 -11.44 3.17
CA ASN A 63 16.00 -11.69 3.58
C ASN A 63 16.50 -10.45 4.33
N GLU A 64 16.63 -10.58 5.64
CA GLU A 64 16.98 -9.49 6.55
C GLU A 64 18.42 -8.98 6.41
N ASP A 65 19.29 -9.66 5.66
CA ASP A 65 20.66 -9.21 5.35
C ASP A 65 20.70 -8.30 4.12
N THR A 66 19.71 -8.43 3.23
CA THR A 66 19.72 -7.78 1.90
C THR A 66 18.49 -6.92 1.64
N MET A 67 17.46 -6.99 2.47
CA MET A 67 16.22 -6.21 2.33
C MET A 67 15.97 -5.39 3.60
N ALA A 68 15.29 -4.26 3.44
CA ALA A 68 14.82 -3.43 4.55
C ALA A 68 13.36 -3.77 4.92
N PHE A 69 12.57 -4.21 3.94
CA PHE A 69 11.18 -4.63 4.09
C PHE A 69 10.92 -5.95 3.35
N PRO A 70 9.99 -6.79 3.83
CA PRO A 70 9.46 -7.90 3.04
C PRO A 70 8.86 -7.41 1.72
N PRO A 71 9.08 -8.13 0.60
CA PRO A 71 8.33 -7.87 -0.62
C PRO A 71 6.83 -8.12 -0.38
N GLY A 72 6.00 -7.13 -0.66
CA GLY A 72 4.60 -7.19 -0.27
C GLY A 72 3.76 -5.99 -0.68
N VAL A 73 2.51 -6.05 -0.26
CA VAL A 73 1.55 -4.95 -0.34
C VAL A 73 1.03 -4.66 1.06
N THR A 74 1.14 -3.42 1.50
CA THR A 74 0.49 -2.92 2.72
C THR A 74 -0.63 -1.97 2.33
N VAL A 75 -1.85 -2.27 2.74
CA VAL A 75 -3.04 -1.43 2.55
C VAL A 75 -3.37 -0.80 3.88
N LYS A 76 -3.53 0.53 3.93
CA LYS A 76 -3.83 1.24 5.17
C LYS A 76 -5.01 2.18 4.99
N ASP A 77 -5.92 2.13 5.95
CA ASP A 77 -7.00 3.10 6.08
C ASP A 77 -6.45 4.42 6.65
N TYR A 78 -6.77 5.52 5.98
CA TYR A 78 -6.38 6.87 6.36
C TYR A 78 -7.58 7.75 6.72
N GLN A 79 -8.80 7.20 6.67
CA GLN A 79 -9.97 7.88 7.21
C GLN A 79 -10.00 7.78 8.73
N SER A 80 -10.43 8.87 9.36
CA SER A 80 -10.70 8.94 10.79
C SER A 80 -11.80 9.96 11.05
N GLU A 81 -12.22 10.11 12.31
CA GLU A 81 -13.21 11.13 12.69
C GLU A 81 -12.76 12.56 12.35
N VAL A 82 -11.44 12.79 12.28
CA VAL A 82 -10.84 14.13 12.06
C VAL A 82 -10.19 14.29 10.68
N SER A 83 -10.10 13.23 9.87
CA SER A 83 -9.45 13.26 8.56
C SER A 83 -10.20 12.43 7.53
N GLN A 84 -10.45 13.01 6.36
CA GLN A 84 -11.07 12.32 5.22
C GLN A 84 -10.08 11.47 4.40
N GLY A 85 -8.82 11.37 4.83
CA GLY A 85 -7.79 10.60 4.15
C GLY A 85 -6.45 11.30 4.00
N TYR A 86 -5.51 10.58 3.38
CA TYR A 86 -4.18 11.08 3.05
C TYR A 86 -4.25 12.21 2.02
N PRO A 87 -3.62 13.37 2.24
CA PRO A 87 -3.71 14.50 1.32
C PRO A 87 -3.09 14.18 -0.04
N ASN A 88 -3.73 14.65 -1.11
CA ASN A 88 -3.13 14.56 -2.44
C ASN A 88 -1.89 15.47 -2.52
N PRO A 89 -0.70 14.94 -2.87
CA PRO A 89 0.52 15.75 -2.93
C PRO A 89 0.51 16.74 -4.10
N LYS A 90 -0.35 16.54 -5.10
CA LYS A 90 -0.53 17.48 -6.22
C LYS A 90 -1.43 18.64 -5.78
N PRO A 91 -0.97 19.90 -5.80
CA PRO A 91 -1.82 21.05 -5.51
C PRO A 91 -3.04 21.08 -6.44
N GLY A 92 -4.24 21.19 -5.86
CA GLY A 92 -5.51 21.14 -6.61
C GLY A 92 -5.82 19.77 -7.24
N GLY A 93 -5.12 18.70 -6.84
CA GLY A 93 -5.37 17.34 -7.31
C GLY A 93 -6.75 16.80 -6.93
N ALA A 94 -7.31 15.94 -7.78
CA ALA A 94 -8.56 15.24 -7.55
C ALA A 94 -8.31 13.72 -7.44
N PRO A 95 -8.82 13.05 -6.39
CA PRO A 95 -9.48 13.63 -5.22
C PRO A 95 -8.48 14.43 -4.36
N ALA A 96 -8.98 15.35 -3.53
CA ALA A 96 -8.13 16.13 -2.64
C ALA A 96 -7.49 15.27 -1.53
N ARG A 97 -8.13 14.15 -1.18
CA ARG A 97 -7.67 13.19 -0.18
C ARG A 97 -7.98 11.76 -0.64
N PHE A 98 -7.14 10.83 -0.22
CA PHE A 98 -7.27 9.41 -0.48
C PHE A 98 -7.66 8.68 0.82
N PRO A 99 -8.85 8.08 0.93
CA PRO A 99 -9.24 7.31 2.10
C PRO A 99 -8.32 6.11 2.35
N THR A 100 -7.76 5.50 1.30
CA THR A 100 -6.87 4.35 1.42
C THR A 100 -5.54 4.62 0.74
N VAL A 101 -4.44 4.22 1.40
CA VAL A 101 -3.10 4.26 0.84
C VAL A 101 -2.57 2.84 0.71
N ILE A 102 -1.87 2.59 -0.41
CA ILE A 102 -1.29 1.31 -0.76
C ILE A 102 0.22 1.51 -0.87
N GLN A 103 0.97 0.79 -0.06
CA GLN A 103 2.42 0.64 -0.20
C GLN A 103 2.73 -0.66 -0.93
N ILE A 104 3.58 -0.60 -1.94
CA ILE A 104 4.06 -1.77 -2.67
C ILE A 104 5.57 -1.83 -2.55
N VAL A 105 6.07 -2.95 -2.03
CA VAL A 105 7.48 -3.33 -2.05
C VAL A 105 7.64 -4.43 -3.11
N PRO A 106 8.20 -4.15 -4.29
CA PRO A 106 8.36 -5.17 -5.32
C PRO A 106 9.27 -6.29 -4.85
N ALA A 107 8.96 -7.52 -5.25
CA ALA A 107 9.94 -8.60 -5.19
C ALA A 107 11.10 -8.24 -6.14
N THR A 108 12.31 -8.14 -5.61
CA THR A 108 13.51 -8.07 -6.44
C THR A 108 13.63 -9.38 -7.20
N VAL A 109 13.40 -9.34 -8.51
CA VAL A 109 13.72 -10.46 -9.40
C VAL A 109 15.25 -10.57 -9.37
N ARG A 110 15.76 -11.71 -8.90
CA ARG A 110 17.14 -12.12 -9.21
C ARG A 110 17.11 -12.94 -10.49
#